data_AF-W1YWF7-F1
#
_entry.id   AF-W1YWF7-F1
#
_cell.length_a   1.000
_cell.length_b   1.000
_cell.length_c   1.000
_cell.angle_alpha   90.00
_cell.angle_beta   90.00
_cell.angle_gamma   90.00
#
_symmetry.space_group_name_H-M   'P 1'
#
loop_
_entity.id
_entity.type
_entity.pdbx_description
1 polymer ?
#
loop_
_entity_poly.entity_id
_entity_poly.type
_entity_poly.pdbx_seq_one_letter_code
_entity_poly.pdbx_strand_id
1 'polypeptide(L)'
;KADVHLEADIHAVEGNKNGFGAGEWIPYLTISYTLVNNDTGEKQEGTFMPMVASDGPHYGANIKMMGVGNYKVTYHIEPPSKAGMHRHTDSETGVGRWWKPFDVSYEFKYVGLN
;
A
#
# COMPACT_ATOMS: atom_id res chain seq x y z
N LYS A 1 7.22 -4.91 -19.81
CA LYS A 1 7.84 -3.55 -19.86
C LYS A 1 6.87 -2.60 -19.17
N ALA A 2 7.32 -1.82 -18.20
CA ALA A 2 6.49 -0.94 -17.38
C ALA A 2 6.71 0.53 -17.78
N ASP A 3 5.74 1.38 -17.43
CA ASP A 3 5.78 2.84 -17.65
C ASP A 3 6.09 3.59 -16.36
N VAL A 4 5.59 3.11 -15.22
CA VAL A 4 5.85 3.71 -13.91
C VAL A 4 6.22 2.63 -12.89
N HIS A 5 6.97 3.04 -11.87
CA HIS A 5 7.01 2.31 -10.60
C HIS A 5 5.99 2.97 -9.67
N LEU A 6 4.98 2.20 -9.23
CA LEU A 6 3.93 2.70 -8.34
C LEU A 6 4.18 2.16 -6.94
N GLU A 7 4.24 3.07 -5.97
CA GLU A 7 4.59 2.77 -4.58
C GLU A 7 3.43 3.14 -3.62
N ALA A 8 3.40 2.48 -2.46
CA ALA A 8 2.59 2.83 -1.31
C ALA A 8 3.48 3.04 -0.08
N ASP A 9 3.60 4.30 0.33
CA ASP A 9 4.33 4.73 1.52
C ASP A 9 3.45 4.67 2.76
N ILE A 10 3.73 3.74 3.67
CA ILE A 10 2.88 3.47 4.83
C ILE A 10 3.71 3.48 6.09
N HIS A 11 3.49 4.51 6.90
CA HIS A 11 4.21 4.74 8.15
C HIS A 11 3.22 4.95 9.30
N ALA A 12 3.60 4.53 10.51
CA ALA A 12 2.85 4.83 11.71
C ALA A 12 2.85 6.34 12.00
N VAL A 13 1.73 6.81 12.51
CA VAL A 13 1.59 8.15 13.11
C VAL A 13 1.59 8.04 14.63
N GLU A 14 1.71 9.17 15.33
CA GLU A 14 1.60 9.21 16.79
C GLU A 14 0.31 8.54 17.29
N GLY A 15 0.42 7.81 18.41
CA GLY A 15 -0.71 7.09 19.00
C GLY A 15 -1.10 5.79 18.31
N ASN A 16 -0.24 5.24 17.43
CA ASN A 16 -0.42 3.89 16.90
C ASN A 16 -0.57 2.87 18.05
N LYS A 17 -1.61 2.03 17.98
CA LYS A 17 -1.99 1.10 19.05
C LYS A 17 -1.44 -0.32 18.86
N ASN A 18 -0.66 -0.54 17.81
CA ASN A 18 -0.20 -1.86 17.39
C ASN A 18 1.30 -2.08 17.62
N GLY A 19 1.96 -1.16 18.33
CA GLY A 19 3.35 -1.31 18.76
C GLY A 19 4.40 -0.66 17.86
N PHE A 20 3.98 0.11 16.85
CA PHE A 20 4.88 0.87 15.98
C PHE A 20 5.01 2.31 16.44
N GLY A 21 6.23 2.84 16.48
CA GLY A 21 6.53 4.24 16.78
C GLY A 21 6.15 5.18 15.63
N ALA A 22 6.02 6.47 15.90
CA ALA A 22 5.74 7.47 14.86
C ALA A 22 6.89 7.51 13.83
N GLY A 23 6.53 7.50 12.55
CA GLY A 23 7.47 7.47 11.42
C GLY A 23 8.02 6.07 11.08
N GLU A 24 7.73 5.04 11.86
CA GLU A 24 8.15 3.68 11.51
C GLU A 24 7.33 3.13 10.35
N TRP A 25 8.01 2.53 9.38
CA TRP A 25 7.37 1.82 8.28
C TRP A 25 6.53 0.65 8.81
N ILE A 26 5.37 0.39 8.20
CA ILE A 26 4.50 -0.73 8.59
C ILE A 26 4.83 -1.95 7.73
N PRO A 27 5.54 -2.96 8.27
CA PRO A 27 5.93 -4.14 7.51
C PRO A 27 4.80 -5.18 7.47
N TYR A 28 4.98 -6.22 6.65
CA TYR A 28 4.09 -7.39 6.56
C TYR A 28 2.64 -7.08 6.10
N LEU A 29 2.37 -5.91 5.55
CA LEU A 29 1.08 -5.66 4.89
C LEU A 29 0.96 -6.53 3.63
N THR A 30 -0.25 -7.00 3.36
CA THR A 30 -0.61 -7.54 2.04
C THR A 30 -1.40 -6.46 1.32
N ILE A 31 -0.90 -5.99 0.18
CA ILE A 31 -1.48 -4.86 -0.54
C ILE A 31 -1.72 -5.26 -1.99
N SER A 32 -2.99 -5.32 -2.39
CA SER A 32 -3.37 -5.34 -3.79
C SER A 32 -3.86 -3.97 -4.24
N TYR A 33 -3.90 -3.73 -5.54
CA TYR A 33 -4.41 -2.50 -6.11
C TYR A 33 -5.42 -2.79 -7.22
N THR A 34 -6.38 -1.87 -7.36
CA THR A 34 -7.22 -1.70 -8.55
C THR A 34 -6.91 -0.33 -9.14
N LEU A 35 -6.46 -0.28 -10.39
CA LEU A 35 -6.20 0.94 -11.15
C LEU A 35 -7.23 1.08 -12.26
N VAL A 36 -7.92 2.22 -12.32
CA VAL A 36 -8.94 2.53 -13.33
C VAL A 36 -8.55 3.78 -14.08
N ASN A 37 -8.50 3.73 -15.41
CA ASN A 37 -8.48 4.93 -16.25
C ASN A 37 -9.93 5.43 -16.37
N ASN A 38 -10.25 6.54 -15.71
CA ASN A 38 -11.60 7.11 -15.70
C ASN A 38 -12.00 7.72 -17.05
N ASP A 39 -11.03 8.04 -17.92
CA ASP A 39 -11.32 8.57 -19.26
C ASP A 39 -11.77 7.45 -20.23
N THR A 40 -11.30 6.21 -20.01
CA THR A 40 -11.60 5.06 -20.90
C THR A 40 -12.45 3.96 -20.25
N GLY A 41 -12.53 3.93 -18.92
CA GLY A 41 -13.13 2.85 -18.13
C GLY A 41 -12.26 1.58 -18.01
N GLU A 42 -11.05 1.58 -18.59
CA GLU A 42 -10.15 0.42 -18.52
C GLU A 42 -9.64 0.19 -17.09
N LYS A 43 -9.60 -1.08 -16.67
CA LYS A 43 -9.24 -1.49 -15.31
C LYS A 43 -8.10 -2.51 -15.33
N GLN A 44 -7.14 -2.32 -14.44
CA GLN A 44 -6.08 -3.29 -14.14
C GLN A 44 -6.07 -3.59 -12.63
N GLU A 45 -5.80 -4.84 -12.27
CA GLU A 45 -5.62 -5.28 -10.88
C GLU A 45 -4.23 -5.92 -10.72
N GLY A 46 -3.67 -5.84 -9.52
CA GLY A 46 -2.39 -6.48 -9.21
C GLY A 46 -2.03 -6.42 -7.73
N THR A 47 -0.83 -6.87 -7.39
CA THR A 47 -0.33 -6.92 -6.00
C THR A 47 0.99 -6.17 -5.89
N PHE A 48 1.16 -5.39 -4.84
CA PHE A 48 2.45 -4.81 -4.48
C PHE A 48 3.30 -5.80 -3.69
N MET A 49 4.61 -5.69 -3.85
CA MET A 49 5.59 -6.44 -3.09
C MET A 49 6.29 -5.51 -2.09
N PRO A 50 6.68 -6.00 -0.91
CA PRO A 50 7.59 -5.25 -0.05
C PRO A 50 8.96 -5.14 -0.72
N MET A 51 9.52 -3.95 -0.76
CA MET A 51 10.78 -3.62 -1.44
C MET A 51 11.62 -2.68 -0.57
N VAL A 52 12.90 -2.54 -0.89
CA VAL A 52 13.79 -1.56 -0.27
C VAL A 52 14.56 -0.82 -1.36
N ALA A 53 14.60 0.50 -1.24
CA ALA A 53 15.39 1.40 -2.07
C ALA A 53 16.36 2.22 -1.19
N SER A 54 17.14 3.13 -1.79
CA SER A 54 18.13 3.93 -1.06
C SER A 54 17.52 4.89 -0.03
N ASP A 55 16.24 5.22 -0.19
CA ASP A 55 15.44 6.09 0.67
C ASP A 55 14.61 5.33 1.71
N GLY A 56 14.61 4.00 1.68
CA GLY A 56 13.96 3.16 2.69
C GLY A 56 13.06 2.06 2.13
N PRO A 57 12.33 1.35 3.00
CA PRO A 57 11.37 0.33 2.60
C PRO A 57 10.03 0.91 2.17
N HIS A 58 9.42 0.32 1.15
CA HIS A 58 8.08 0.64 0.66
C HIS A 58 7.39 -0.60 0.09
N TYR A 59 6.12 -0.47 -0.32
CA TYR A 59 5.45 -1.49 -1.14
C TYR A 59 5.30 -0.98 -2.55
N GLY A 60 5.62 -1.77 -3.57
CA GLY A 60 5.50 -1.28 -4.94
C GLY A 60 5.37 -2.36 -6.00
N ALA A 61 5.11 -1.90 -7.23
CA ALA A 61 5.16 -2.71 -8.43
C ALA A 61 5.47 -1.85 -9.67
N ASN A 62 6.13 -2.49 -10.64
CA ASN A 62 6.29 -1.93 -11.99
C ASN A 62 4.98 -2.08 -12.77
N ILE A 63 4.38 -0.96 -13.18
CA ILE A 63 3.06 -0.90 -13.82
C ILE A 63 3.17 -0.44 -15.27
N LYS A 64 2.52 -1.18 -16.18
CA LYS A 64 2.22 -0.69 -17.53
C LYS A 64 0.90 0.09 -17.47
N MET A 65 0.91 1.36 -17.86
CA MET A 65 -0.25 2.24 -17.76
C MET A 65 -1.19 2.05 -18.97
N MET A 66 -2.48 2.31 -18.76
CA MET A 66 -3.56 2.18 -19.76
C MET A 66 -3.74 3.47 -20.58
N GLY A 67 -2.63 4.03 -21.07
CA GLY A 67 -2.60 5.33 -21.77
C GLY A 67 -2.50 6.54 -20.83
N VAL A 68 -2.56 7.75 -21.40
CA VAL A 68 -2.69 9.00 -20.62
C VAL A 68 -4.14 9.17 -20.19
N GLY A 69 -4.38 9.73 -19.01
CA GLY A 69 -5.75 9.86 -18.53
C GLY A 69 -5.90 10.34 -17.10
N ASN A 70 -7.14 10.55 -16.68
CA ASN A 70 -7.51 10.68 -15.28
C ASN A 70 -7.65 9.28 -14.69
N TYR A 71 -7.01 9.02 -13.55
CA TYR A 71 -6.96 7.71 -12.93
C TYR A 71 -7.53 7.75 -11.52
N LYS A 72 -8.10 6.62 -11.12
CA LYS A 72 -8.31 6.27 -9.72
C LYS A 72 -7.54 4.99 -9.42
N VAL A 73 -6.70 5.02 -8.40
CA VAL A 73 -6.10 3.81 -7.83
C VAL A 73 -6.71 3.56 -6.46
N THR A 74 -7.05 2.31 -6.17
CA THR A 74 -7.50 1.85 -4.85
C THR A 74 -6.51 0.82 -4.34
N TYR A 75 -6.00 1.00 -3.13
CA TYR A 75 -5.22 0.00 -2.42
C TYR A 75 -6.13 -0.78 -1.48
N HIS A 76 -6.08 -2.10 -1.57
CA HIS A 76 -6.75 -3.03 -0.68
C HIS A 76 -5.71 -3.54 0.31
N ILE A 77 -5.81 -3.11 1.57
CA ILE A 77 -4.76 -3.31 2.56
C ILE A 77 -5.26 -4.31 3.61
N GLU A 78 -4.55 -5.42 3.76
CA GLU A 78 -4.74 -6.39 4.84
C GLU A 78 -3.65 -6.22 5.92
N PRO A 79 -3.99 -6.43 7.20
CA PRO A 79 -3.06 -6.19 8.30
C PRO A 79 -1.93 -7.24 8.38
N PRO A 80 -0.85 -6.96 9.14
CA PRO A 80 0.34 -7.80 9.23
C PRO A 80 0.10 -9.29 9.57
N SER A 81 -0.98 -9.61 10.29
CA SER A 81 -1.34 -10.99 10.61
C SER A 81 -1.56 -11.87 9.39
N LYS A 82 -1.97 -11.29 8.24
CA LYS A 82 -2.21 -12.06 7.01
C LYS A 82 -0.91 -12.62 6.42
N ALA A 83 0.19 -11.89 6.58
CA ALA A 83 1.53 -12.28 6.10
C ALA A 83 2.39 -12.93 7.19
N GLY A 84 1.81 -13.32 8.33
CA GLY A 84 2.49 -14.11 9.35
C GLY A 84 3.11 -13.32 10.51
N MET A 85 2.89 -12.00 10.61
CA MET A 85 3.30 -11.24 11.78
C MET A 85 2.33 -11.49 12.96
N HIS A 86 2.86 -12.15 13.99
CA HIS A 86 2.14 -12.40 15.23
C HIS A 86 2.36 -11.25 16.21
N ARG A 87 1.32 -10.88 16.97
CA ARG A 87 1.37 -9.84 18.00
C ARG A 87 1.31 -10.44 19.40
N HIS A 88 1.97 -9.80 20.36
CA HIS A 88 1.80 -10.11 21.78
C HIS A 88 0.38 -9.75 22.25
N THR A 89 -0.12 -10.48 23.24
CA THR A 89 -1.50 -10.32 23.74
C THR A 89 -1.65 -10.37 25.27
N ASP A 90 -0.55 -10.60 25.99
CA ASP A 90 -0.46 -10.53 27.45
C ASP A 90 -0.64 -9.10 27.97
N SER A 91 -0.85 -8.97 29.28
CA SER A 91 -1.09 -7.67 29.94
C SER A 91 0.13 -6.76 29.96
N GLU A 92 1.33 -7.33 29.98
CA GLU A 92 2.58 -6.63 30.21
C GLU A 92 3.15 -6.03 28.91
N THR A 93 3.02 -6.75 27.80
CA THR A 93 3.64 -6.41 26.50
C THR A 93 2.69 -6.49 25.31
N GLY A 94 1.42 -6.83 25.55
CA GLY A 94 0.42 -6.95 24.49
C GLY A 94 0.10 -5.62 23.81
N VAL A 95 -0.21 -5.72 22.52
CA VAL A 95 -0.65 -4.58 21.70
C VAL A 95 -2.11 -4.73 21.28
N GLY A 96 -2.73 -3.65 20.79
CA GLY A 96 -4.10 -3.67 20.29
C GLY A 96 -4.31 -4.69 19.17
N ARG A 97 -5.57 -5.10 18.96
CA ARG A 97 -5.94 -5.94 17.81
C ARG A 97 -5.60 -5.21 16.52
N TRP A 98 -5.26 -5.98 15.49
CA TRP A 98 -5.19 -5.45 14.13
C TRP A 98 -6.54 -4.89 13.68
N TRP A 99 -6.48 -3.85 12.86
CA TRP A 99 -7.64 -3.31 12.14
C TRP A 99 -8.15 -4.33 11.10
N LYS A 100 -9.42 -4.19 10.69
CA LYS A 100 -10.00 -5.00 9.62
C LYS A 100 -9.46 -4.52 8.26
N PRO A 101 -9.31 -5.41 7.25
CA PRO A 101 -8.95 -4.99 5.90
C PRO A 101 -9.79 -3.82 5.42
N PHE A 102 -9.15 -2.87 4.74
CA PHE A 102 -9.79 -1.64 4.28
C PHE A 102 -9.22 -1.19 2.94
N ASP A 103 -9.99 -0.33 2.29
CA ASP A 103 -9.62 0.28 1.02
C ASP A 103 -9.31 1.77 1.21
N VAL A 104 -8.29 2.25 0.49
CA VAL A 104 -8.01 3.68 0.34
C VAL A 104 -7.80 3.99 -1.13
N SER A 105 -8.38 5.09 -1.62
CA SER A 105 -8.30 5.47 -3.03
C SER A 105 -7.67 6.85 -3.22
N TYR A 106 -6.99 7.01 -4.35
CA TYR A 106 -6.38 8.25 -4.79
C TYR A 106 -6.75 8.52 -6.24
N GLU A 107 -7.01 9.78 -6.55
CA GLU A 107 -7.26 10.24 -7.92
C GLU A 107 -6.09 11.08 -8.41
N PHE A 108 -5.65 10.85 -9.64
CA PHE A 108 -4.50 11.56 -10.23
C PHE A 108 -4.61 11.65 -11.75
N LYS A 109 -4.01 12.68 -12.34
CA LYS A 109 -3.81 12.76 -13.79
C LYS A 109 -2.47 12.13 -14.15
N TYR A 110 -2.48 11.12 -15.00
CA TYR A 110 -1.27 10.57 -15.61
C TYR A 110 -1.10 11.14 -17.02
N VAL A 111 0.04 11.79 -17.26
CA VAL A 111 0.35 12.48 -18.52
C VAL A 111 1.50 11.82 -19.31
N GLY A 112 2.03 10.69 -18.82
CA GLY A 112 3.29 10.13 -19.29
C GLY A 112 4.51 10.69 -18.53
N LEU A 113 5.66 10.04 -18.69
CA LEU A 113 6.95 10.49 -18.11
C LEU A 113 7.91 11.06 -19.16
N ASN A 114 7.43 11.28 -20.38
CA ASN A 114 8.20 11.82 -21.51
C ASN A 114 7.90 13.28 -21.75
#